data_AF-A0A4Y3FNX5-F1
#
_entry.id   AF-A0A4Y3FNX5-F1
#
_cell.length_a   1.000
_cell.length_b   1.000
_cell.length_c   1.000
_cell.angle_alpha   90.00
_cell.angle_beta   90.00
_cell.angle_gamma   90.00
#
_symmetry.space_group_name_H-M   'P 1'
#
loop_
_entity.id
_entity.type
_entity.pdbx_description
1 polymer ?
#
loop_
_entity_poly.entity_id
_entity_poly.type
_entity_poly.pdbx_seq_one_letter_code
_entity_poly.pdbx_strand_id
1 'polypeptide(L)'
;MALHAMLLSIQASIDISNHLIVKHEMKRLSTYRESFEILAEEGLIPRKLAEKLEDLAGFRNVLVHIYWRLNLEEMYGVLKNDLKSIKEFIYVVKEILN
;
A
#
# COMPACT_ATOMS: atom_id res chain seq x y z
N MET A 1 7.73 -10.33 -14.87
CA MET A 1 8.03 -8.88 -14.83
C MET A 1 6.93 -8.05 -14.14
N ALA A 2 5.66 -8.09 -14.57
CA ALA A 2 4.58 -7.26 -13.99
C ALA A 2 4.29 -7.54 -12.50
N LEU A 3 4.20 -8.81 -12.11
CA LEU A 3 4.03 -9.27 -10.74
C LEU A 3 5.06 -8.69 -9.77
N HIS A 4 6.33 -8.78 -10.16
CA HIS A 4 7.44 -8.29 -9.36
C HIS A 4 7.39 -6.76 -9.23
N ALA A 5 7.06 -6.04 -10.30
CA ALA A 5 6.87 -4.60 -10.25
C ALA A 5 5.74 -4.18 -9.30
N MET A 6 4.64 -4.93 -9.27
CA MET A 6 3.55 -4.69 -8.31
C MET A 6 4.00 -4.93 -6.87
N LEU A 7 4.69 -6.05 -6.62
CA LEU A 7 5.25 -6.36 -5.30
C LEU A 7 6.14 -5.21 -4.80
N LEU A 8 7.05 -4.73 -5.65
CA LEU A 8 7.93 -3.60 -5.33
C LEU A 8 7.16 -2.31 -5.09
N SER A 9 6.10 -2.04 -5.86
CA SER A 9 5.30 -0.83 -5.70
C SER A 9 4.52 -0.82 -4.38
N ILE A 10 3.97 -1.97 -3.97
CA ILE A 10 3.30 -2.11 -2.68
C ILE A 10 4.32 -1.97 -1.54
N GLN A 11 5.48 -2.64 -1.65
CA GLN A 11 6.54 -2.54 -0.64
C GLN A 11 7.01 -1.08 -0.47
N ALA A 12 7.28 -0.37 -1.57
CA ALA A 12 7.68 1.02 -1.52
C ALA A 12 6.61 1.92 -0.87
N SER A 13 5.32 1.64 -1.11
CA SER A 13 4.22 2.40 -0.49
C SER A 13 4.16 2.19 1.03
N ILE A 14 4.42 0.95 1.49
CA ILE A 14 4.54 0.63 2.92
C ILE A 14 5.76 1.35 3.52
N ASP A 15 6.91 1.30 2.86
CA ASP A 15 8.15 1.90 3.36
C ASP A 15 8.04 3.42 3.49
N ILE A 16 7.40 4.08 2.51
CA ILE A 16 7.07 5.51 2.58
C ILE A 16 6.16 5.81 3.77
N SER A 17 5.12 5.00 3.98
CA SER A 17 4.18 5.18 5.09
C SER A 17 4.88 5.05 6.43
N ASN A 18 5.73 4.03 6.58
CA ASN A 18 6.55 3.83 7.78
C ASN A 18 7.49 5.01 8.02
N HIS A 19 8.11 5.53 6.97
CA HIS A 19 8.98 6.70 7.08
C HIS A 19 8.20 7.94 7.56
N LEU A 20 6.99 8.19 7.04
CA LEU A 20 6.13 9.27 7.50
C LEU A 20 5.73 9.08 8.98
N ILE A 21 5.32 7.88 9.37
CA ILE A 21 4.98 7.56 10.77
C ILE A 21 6.14 7.90 11.72
N VAL A 22 7.35 7.49 11.38
CA VAL A 22 8.54 7.78 12.19
C VAL A 22 8.85 9.28 12.19
N LYS A 23 8.78 9.95 11.04
CA LYS A 23 9.07 11.38 10.90
C LYS A 23 8.12 12.26 11.74
N HIS A 24 6.87 11.84 11.88
CA HIS A 24 5.83 12.58 12.61
C HIS A 24 5.64 12.08 14.06
N GLU A 25 6.53 11.23 14.57
CA GLU A 25 6.47 10.67 15.94
C GLU A 25 5.12 10.03 16.29
N MET A 26 4.49 9.39 15.29
CA MET A 26 3.18 8.77 15.42
C MET A 26 3.24 7.43 16.17
N LYS A 27 2.07 6.84 16.42
CA LYS A 27 1.94 5.55 17.10
C LYS A 27 2.77 4.45 16.42
N ARG A 28 3.31 3.56 17.24
CA ARG A 28 4.05 2.38 16.77
C ARG A 28 3.12 1.42 16.03
N LEU A 29 3.49 1.07 14.81
CA LEU A 29 2.84 0.05 13.99
C LEU A 29 3.36 -1.37 14.31
N SER A 30 2.47 -2.35 14.15
CA SER A 30 2.67 -3.78 14.39
C SER A 30 2.58 -4.61 13.11
N THR A 31 1.89 -4.10 12.08
CA THR A 31 1.71 -4.76 10.78
C THR A 31 1.86 -3.79 9.62
N TYR A 32 2.05 -4.31 8.40
CA TYR A 32 2.09 -3.48 7.19
C TYR A 32 0.76 -2.80 6.85
N ARG A 33 -0.37 -3.34 7.32
CA ARG A 33 -1.69 -2.73 7.12
C ARG A 33 -1.86 -1.51 8.01
N GLU A 34 -1.44 -1.63 9.27
CA GLU A 34 -1.49 -0.53 10.24
C GLU A 34 -0.71 0.70 9.76
N SER A 35 0.31 0.53 8.90
CA SER A 35 1.01 1.65 8.27
C SER A 35 0.08 2.62 7.56
N PHE A 36 -0.96 2.14 6.88
CA PHE A 36 -1.90 3.01 6.16
C PHE A 36 -3.05 3.47 7.06
N GLU A 37 -3.48 2.63 7.99
CA GLU A 37 -4.50 2.97 8.99
C GLU A 37 -4.06 4.19 9.82
N ILE A 38 -2.83 4.19 10.32
CA ILE A 38 -2.26 5.28 11.13
C ILE A 38 -2.20 6.58 10.32
N LEU A 39 -1.80 6.54 9.05
CA LEU A 39 -1.79 7.74 8.21
C LEU A 39 -3.20 8.32 8.02
N ALA A 40 -4.24 7.50 7.97
CA ALA A 40 -5.62 7.97 7.89
C ALA A 40 -6.15 8.49 9.23
N GLU A 41 -5.75 7.89 10.36
CA GLU A 41 -6.07 8.38 11.71
C GLU A 41 -5.49 9.78 11.94
N GLU A 42 -4.26 10.02 11.49
CA GLU A 42 -3.58 11.31 11.58
C GLU A 42 -4.01 12.31 10.48
N GLY A 43 -4.99 11.93 9.64
CA GLY A 43 -5.54 12.80 8.59
C GLY A 43 -4.60 13.07 7.42
N LEU A 44 -3.48 12.35 7.30
CA LEU A 44 -2.52 12.51 6.21
C LEU A 44 -3.04 11.95 4.88
N ILE A 45 -3.83 10.87 4.93
CA ILE A 45 -4.48 10.29 3.75
C ILE A 45 -5.97 10.07 3.99
N PRO A 46 -6.83 10.10 2.94
CA PRO A 46 -8.24 9.77 3.10
C PRO A 46 -8.45 8.33 3.59
N ARG A 47 -9.40 8.11 4.51
CA ARG A 47 -9.74 6.76 5.03
C ARG A 47 -10.01 5.74 3.91
N LYS A 48 -10.78 6.13 2.89
CA LYS A 48 -11.08 5.27 1.73
C LYS A 48 -9.85 4.88 0.91
N LEU A 49 -8.80 5.71 0.94
CA LEU A 49 -7.54 5.40 0.29
C LEU A 49 -6.73 4.42 1.15
N ALA A 50 -6.68 4.64 2.46
CA ALA A 50 -6.03 3.72 3.40
C ALA A 50 -6.60 2.30 3.30
N GLU A 51 -7.92 2.13 3.33
CA GLU A 51 -8.58 0.81 3.21
C GLU A 51 -8.11 0.04 1.97
N LYS A 52 -7.98 0.70 0.82
CA LYS A 52 -7.49 0.07 -0.42
C LYS A 52 -6.01 -0.28 -0.36
N LEU A 53 -5.20 0.55 0.31
CA LEU A 53 -3.77 0.30 0.48
C LEU A 53 -3.51 -0.83 1.50
N GLU A 54 -4.37 -0.96 2.51
CA GLU A 54 -4.38 -2.09 3.45
C GLU A 54 -4.69 -3.42 2.75
N ASP A 55 -5.66 -3.42 1.83
CA ASP A 55 -5.94 -4.59 0.99
C ASP A 55 -4.74 -4.97 0.13
N LEU A 56 -4.07 -3.98 -0.47
CA LEU A 56 -2.84 -4.18 -1.22
C LEU A 56 -1.69 -4.73 -0.36
N ALA A 57 -1.51 -4.22 0.85
CA ALA A 57 -0.52 -4.75 1.79
C ALA A 57 -0.79 -6.21 2.15
N GLY A 58 -2.06 -6.60 2.26
CA GLY A 58 -2.45 -8.00 2.39
C GLY A 58 -2.13 -8.82 1.15
N PHE A 59 -2.46 -8.29 -0.03
CA PHE A 59 -2.22 -8.96 -1.31
C PHE A 59 -0.73 -9.23 -1.55
N ARG A 60 0.16 -8.33 -1.11
CA ARG A 60 1.62 -8.55 -1.12
C ARG A 60 2.01 -9.89 -0.48
N ASN A 61 1.36 -10.31 0.61
CA ASN A 61 1.65 -11.60 1.23
C ASN A 61 1.21 -12.77 0.36
N VAL A 62 0.10 -12.64 -0.36
CA VAL A 62 -0.36 -13.66 -1.33
C VAL A 62 0.62 -13.76 -2.50
N LEU A 63 1.10 -12.62 -3.01
CA LEU A 63 2.09 -12.56 -4.10
C LEU A 63 3.42 -13.24 -3.76
N VAL A 64 3.83 -13.22 -2.49
CA VAL A 64 5.10 -13.83 -2.05
C VAL A 64 4.91 -15.29 -1.66
N HIS A 65 3.83 -15.61 -0.95
CA HIS A 65 3.68 -16.91 -0.29
C HIS A 65 2.76 -17.89 -0.99
N ILE A 66 1.89 -17.46 -1.91
CA ILE A 66 0.86 -18.33 -2.50
C ILE A 66 0.66 -18.06 -4.00
N TYR A 67 1.66 -17.48 -4.66
CA TYR A 67 1.55 -17.08 -6.08
C TYR A 67 1.23 -18.25 -7.02
N TRP A 68 1.60 -19.48 -6.67
CA TRP A 68 1.33 -20.68 -7.47
C TRP A 68 -0.14 -21.12 -7.44
N ARG A 69 -0.98 -20.55 -6.55
CA ARG A 69 -2.44 -20.80 -6.51
C ARG A 69 -3.26 -19.71 -7.20
N LEU A 70 -2.65 -18.57 -7.51
CA LEU A 70 -3.33 -17.48 -8.23
C LEU A 70 -3.34 -17.78 -9.73
N ASN A 71 -4.50 -17.64 -10.36
CA ASN A 71 -4.57 -17.69 -11.83
C ASN A 71 -4.25 -16.30 -12.42
N LEU A 72 -3.87 -16.28 -13.70
CA LEU A 72 -3.47 -15.05 -14.42
C LEU A 72 -4.60 -14.02 -14.54
N GLU A 73 -5.87 -14.45 -14.56
CA GLU A 73 -7.03 -13.56 -14.72
C GLU A 73 -7.34 -12.80 -13.43
N GLU A 74 -7.36 -13.48 -12.29
CA GLU A 74 -7.49 -12.89 -10.95
C GLU A 74 -6.39 -11.85 -10.73
N MET A 75 -5.17 -12.23 -11.07
CA MET A 75 -3.99 -11.38 -11.05
C MET A 75 -4.15 -10.11 -11.89
N TYR A 76 -4.67 -10.24 -13.10
CA TYR A 76 -4.86 -9.11 -14.00
C TYR A 76 -5.95 -8.15 -13.48
N GLY A 77 -7.02 -8.68 -12.88
CA GLY A 77 -8.08 -7.89 -12.26
C GLY A 77 -7.58 -7.01 -11.11
N VAL A 78 -6.80 -7.61 -10.21
CA VAL A 78 -6.17 -6.92 -9.08
C VAL A 78 -5.22 -5.83 -9.58
N LEU A 79 -4.30 -6.18 -10.49
CA LEU A 79 -3.37 -5.22 -11.10
C LEU A 79 -4.07 -4.00 -11.70
N LYS A 80 -5.16 -4.20 -12.46
CA LYS A 80 -5.83 -3.12 -13.19
C LYS A 80 -6.52 -2.13 -12.25
N ASN A 81 -7.13 -2.60 -11.17
CA ASN A 81 -7.91 -1.76 -10.26
C ASN A 81 -7.05 -1.10 -9.18
N ASP A 82 -6.00 -1.78 -8.72
CA ASP A 82 -5.22 -1.34 -7.56
C ASP A 82 -4.10 -0.35 -7.90
N LEU A 83 -3.67 -0.32 -9.16
CA LEU A 83 -2.74 0.70 -9.66
C LEU A 83 -3.29 2.13 -9.46
N LYS A 84 -4.62 2.30 -9.43
CA LYS A 84 -5.22 3.61 -9.18
C LYS A 84 -4.95 4.09 -7.75
N SER A 85 -5.08 3.20 -6.77
CA SER A 85 -4.85 3.51 -5.34
C SER A 85 -3.39 3.90 -5.09
N ILE A 86 -2.44 3.19 -5.70
CA ILE A 86 -1.00 3.53 -5.59
C ILE A 86 -0.71 4.91 -6.19
N LYS A 87 -1.32 5.24 -7.35
CA LYS A 87 -1.15 6.56 -7.97
C LYS A 87 -1.74 7.68 -7.12
N GLU A 88 -2.93 7.45 -6.54
CA GLU A 88 -3.58 8.38 -5.63
C GLU A 88 -2.72 8.61 -4.38
N PHE A 89 -2.15 7.55 -3.80
CA PHE A 89 -1.21 7.65 -2.69
C PHE A 89 0.03 8.50 -3.02
N ILE A 90 0.65 8.27 -4.18
CA ILE A 90 1.81 9.06 -4.63
C ILE A 90 1.46 10.55 -4.72
N TYR A 91 0.27 10.88 -5.23
CA TYR A 91 -0.18 12.26 -5.31
C TYR A 91 -0.29 12.89 -3.91
N VAL A 92 -0.98 12.23 -2.99
CA VAL A 92 -1.17 12.74 -1.62
C VAL A 92 0.18 12.89 -0.90
N VAL A 93 1.07 11.90 -1.00
CA VAL A 93 2.40 11.96 -0.37
C VAL A 93 3.25 13.12 -0.92
N LYS A 94 3.17 13.41 -2.22
CA LYS A 94 3.87 14.57 -2.78
C LYS A 94 3.39 15.89 -2.19
N GLU A 95 2.08 16.04 -1.96
CA GLU A 95 1.52 17.22 -1.31
C GLU A 95 1.96 17.36 0.15
N ILE A 96 2.19 16.24 0.86
CA ILE A 96 2.71 16.25 2.25
C ILE A 96 4.19 16.66 2.31
N LEU A 97 4.96 16.34 1.27
CA LEU A 97 6.42 16.55 1.25
C LEU A 97 6.84 17.91 0.65
N ASN A 98 5.94 18.58 -0.07
CA ASN A 98 6.13 19.96 -0.54
C ASN A 98 5.91 20.95 0.60
#